data_AF-A0A933EUB6-F1
#
_entry.id   AF-A0A933EUB6-F1
#
_cell.length_a   1.000
_cell.length_b   1.000
_cell.length_c   1.000
_cell.angle_alpha   90.00
_cell.angle_beta   90.00
_cell.angle_gamma   90.00
#
_symmetry.space_group_name_H-M   'P 1'
#
loop_
_entity.id
_entity.type
_entity.pdbx_description
1 polymer ?
#
loop_
_entity_poly.entity_id
_entity_poly.type
_entity_poly.pdbx_seq_one_letter_code
_entity_poly.pdbx_strand_id
1 'polypeptide(L)' 'MAVEDVVGVGVGICSVGAGLCLKVYVSKLTPQIEDRVPATLEGARVEVEVVGDISAT' A
#
# COMPACT_ATOMS: atom_id res chain seq x y z
N MET A 1 -9.75 9.91 8.82
CA MET A 1 -9.49 10.36 7.44
C MET A 1 -8.99 9.15 6.67
N ALA A 2 -9.66 8.76 5.59
CA ALA A 2 -9.14 7.78 4.64
C ALA A 2 -8.19 8.49 3.66
N VAL A 3 -7.19 7.77 3.16
CA VAL A 3 -6.46 8.20 1.96
C VAL A 3 -7.29 7.73 0.77
N GLU A 4 -7.69 8.66 -0.10
CA GLU A 4 -8.44 8.31 -1.31
C GLU A 4 -7.66 7.27 -2.13
N ASP A 5 -8.38 6.39 -2.82
CA ASP A 5 -7.85 5.29 -3.63
C ASP A 5 -7.16 4.15 -2.85
N VAL A 6 -6.98 4.23 -1.53
CA VAL A 6 -6.57 3.07 -0.72
C VAL A 6 -7.76 2.14 -0.52
N VAL A 7 -7.64 0.92 -1.03
CA VAL A 7 -8.68 -0.13 -0.97
C VAL A 7 -8.40 -1.19 0.10
N GLY A 8 -7.17 -1.23 0.62
CA GLY A 8 -6.83 -2.15 1.71
C GLY A 8 -5.40 -2.00 2.23
N VAL A 9 -5.15 -2.61 3.39
CA VAL A 9 -3.81 -2.74 3.97
C VAL A 9 -3.58 -4.16 4.45
N GLY A 10 -2.35 -4.64 4.34
CA GLY A 10 -1.97 -5.98 4.79
C GLY A 10 -0.50 -6.08 5.16
N VAL A 11 -0.10 -7.27 5.60
CA VAL A 11 1.30 -7.63 5.83
C VAL A 11 1.65 -8.74 4.86
N GLY A 12 2.75 -8.60 4.14
CA GLY A 12 3.20 -9.59 3.16
C GLY A 12 4.71 -9.59 2.98
N ILE A 13 5.20 -10.42 2.07
CA ILE A 13 6.60 -10.40 1.68
C ILE A 13 6.84 -9.22 0.72
N CYS A 14 7.90 -8.46 0.97
CA CYS A 14 8.34 -7.40 0.09
C CYS A 14 8.66 -7.93 -1.31
N SER A 15 8.35 -7.13 -2.32
CA SER A 15 8.71 -7.41 -3.71
C SER A 15 10.24 -7.38 -3.89
N VAL A 16 10.92 -6.56 -3.09
CA VAL A 16 12.38 -6.46 -3.07
C VAL A 16 12.94 -6.98 -1.73
N GLY A 17 13.41 -8.23 -1.76
CA GLY A 17 14.02 -8.92 -0.61
C GLY A 17 13.03 -9.79 0.17
N ALA A 18 13.53 -10.83 0.85
CA ALA A 18 12.71 -11.83 1.56
C ALA A 18 12.11 -11.33 2.90
N GLY A 19 11.99 -10.02 3.10
CA GLY A 19 11.52 -9.41 4.36
C GLY A 19 10.00 -9.20 4.40
N LEU A 20 9.44 -9.19 5.61
CA LEU A 20 8.04 -8.78 5.85
C LEU A 20 7.90 -7.27 5.71
N CYS A 21 6.84 -6.85 5.04
CA CYS A 21 6.54 -5.45 4.74
C CYS A 21 5.05 -5.18 4.85
N LEU A 22 4.72 -3.92 5.12
CA LEU A 22 3.35 -3.43 5.07
C LEU A 22 2.97 -3.21 3.61
N LYS A 23 1.86 -3.81 3.17
CA LYS A 23 1.32 -3.61 1.83
C LYS A 23 0.13 -2.68 1.88
N VAL A 24 0.17 -1.64 1.06
CA VAL A 24 -0.93 -0.70 0.85
C VAL A 24 -1.49 -0.98 -0.54
N TYR A 25 -2.71 -1.46 -0.57
CA TYR A 25 -3.41 -1.79 -1.81
C TYR A 25 -4.21 -0.57 -2.26
N VAL A 26 -3.98 -0.15 -3.50
CA VAL A 26 -4.66 1.01 -4.10
C VAL A 26 -5.40 0.63 -5.37
N SER A 27 -6.53 1.29 -5.64
CA SER A 27 -7.25 1.14 -6.91
C SER A 27 -6.48 1.76 -8.08
N LYS A 28 -5.76 2.86 -7.83
CA LYS A 28 -4.88 3.54 -8.79
C LYS A 28 -3.74 4.26 -8.07
N LEU A 29 -2.60 4.39 -8.74
CA LEU A 29 -1.49 5.22 -8.24
C LEU A 29 -1.77 6.68 -8.58
N THR A 30 -1.73 7.56 -7.57
CA THR A 30 -1.90 9.01 -7.74
C THR A 30 -0.77 9.75 -7.01
N PRO A 31 -0.46 11.01 -7.40
CA PRO A 31 0.55 11.81 -6.71
C PRO A 31 0.25 11.99 -5.21
N GLN A 32 -1.03 11.94 -4.83
CA GLN A 32 -1.46 12.01 -3.43
C GLN A 32 -1.12 10.73 -2.65
N ILE A 33 -1.17 9.55 -3.28
CA ILE A 33 -0.70 8.30 -2.67
C ILE A 33 0.81 8.37 -2.43
N GLU A 34 1.57 8.84 -3.41
CA GLU A 34 3.02 8.94 -3.31
C GLU A 34 3.47 9.94 -2.22
N ASP A 35 2.72 11.03 -2.03
CA ASP A 35 2.99 12.02 -0.99
C ASP A 35 2.58 11.55 0.42
N ARG A 36 1.46 10.83 0.52
CA ARG A 36 0.86 10.48 1.82
C ARG A 36 1.25 9.11 2.35
N VAL A 37 1.62 8.16 1.49
CA VAL A 37 2.05 6.83 1.91
C VAL A 37 3.56 6.85 2.12
N PRO A 38 4.04 6.77 3.37
CA PRO A 38 5.47 6.81 3.62
C PRO A 38 6.11 5.52 3.14
N ALA A 39 7.36 5.59 2.66
CA ALA A 39 8.13 4.40 2.27
C ALA A 39 8.47 3.48 3.46
N THR A 40 8.45 4.02 4.68
CA THR A 40 8.71 3.30 5.93
C THR A 40 7.77 3.76 7.05
N LEU A 41 7.39 2.82 7.92
CA LEU A 41 6.57 3.08 9.10
C LEU A 41 7.10 2.23 10.26
N GLU A 42 7.49 2.88 11.36
CA GLU A 42 8.09 2.21 12.54
C GLU A 42 9.26 1.27 12.20
N GLY A 43 10.05 1.63 11.18
CA GLY A 43 11.18 0.81 10.70
C GLY A 43 10.78 -0.35 9.79
N ALA A 44 9.48 -0.64 9.63
CA ALA A 44 8.98 -1.56 8.61
C ALA A 44 8.92 -0.84 7.26
N ARG A 45 9.22 -1.57 6.18
CA ARG A 45 9.06 -1.06 4.82
C ARG A 45 7.59 -1.14 4.41
N VAL A 46 7.15 -0.11 3.70
CA VAL A 46 5.81 -0.02 3.13
C VAL A 46 5.93 -0.12 1.61
N GLU A 47 5.12 -0.98 1.00
CA GLU A 47 5.01 -1.09 -0.45
C GLU A 47 3.59 -0.77 -0.90
N VAL A 48 3.48 0.04 -1.94
CA VAL A 48 2.21 0.34 -2.60
C VAL A 48 2.03 -0.63 -3.76
N GLU A 49 0.89 -1.30 -3.82
CA GLU A 49 0.53 -2.23 -4.87
C GLU A 49 -0.80 -1.82 -5.49
N VAL A 50 -0.81 -1.63 -6.82
CA VAL A 50 -2.03 -1.29 -7.57
C VAL A 50 -2.77 -2.58 -7.87
N VAL A 51 -3.98 -2.71 -7.32
CA VAL A 51 -4.82 -3.92 -7.46
C VAL A 51 -6.14 -3.65 -8.19
N GLY A 52 -6.43 -2.39 -8.52
CA GLY A 52 -7.71 -1.99 -9.10
C GLY A 52 -8.83 -1.91 -8.07
N ASP A 53 -10.06 -1.72 -8.53
CA ASP A 53 -11.23 -1.65 -7.65
C ASP A 53 -11.51 -3.01 -7.00
N ILE A 54 -11.61 -3.03 -5.67
CA ILE A 54 -12.06 -4.19 -4.91
C ILE A 54 -13.53 -3.98 -4.57
N SER A 55 -14.41 -4.84 -5.07
CA SER A 55 -15.81 -4.90 -4.65
C SER A 55 -16.09 -6.20 -3.89
N ALA A 56 -16.81 -6.10 -2.78
CA ALA A 56 -17.42 -7.26 -2.15
C ALA A 56 -18.76 -7.54 -2.87
N THR A 57 -18.95 -8.77 -3.35
CA THR A 57 -20.25 -9.28 -3.84
C THR A 57 -21.08 -9.80 -2.68
#